data_AF-A0A820N635-F1
#
_entry.id   AF-A0A820N635-F1
#
_cell.length_a   1.000
_cell.length_b   1.000
_cell.length_c   1.000
_cell.angle_alpha   90.00
_cell.angle_beta   90.00
_cell.angle_gamma   90.00
#
_symmetry.space_group_name_H-M   'P 1'
#
loop_
_entity.id
_entity.type
_entity.pdbx_description
1 polymer ?
#
loop_
_entity_poly.entity_id
_entity_poly.type
_entity_poly.pdbx_seq_one_letter_code
_entity_poly.pdbx_strand_id
1 'polypeptide(L)'
;FTDLCILLGCDYCDTIKGIGQKRALDLIKQYRNIETILKNIDKKKYTIPDEWGFEQARVLFKEPDVLPNDAVDLKWTEPDEEALIAYMVNDKGFT
;
A
#
# COMPACT_ATOMS: atom_id res chain seq x y z
N PHE A 1 7.28 7.16 -7.65
CA PHE A 1 6.17 6.20 -7.82
C PHE A 1 5.33 6.14 -6.55
N THR A 2 5.92 5.86 -5.39
CA THR A 2 5.24 5.86 -4.08
C THR A 2 4.34 7.08 -3.85
N ASP A 3 4.85 8.28 -4.11
CA ASP A 3 4.08 9.54 -4.00
C ASP A 3 2.84 9.59 -4.90
N LEU A 4 2.91 8.99 -6.09
CA LEU A 4 1.75 8.87 -6.95
C LEU A 4 0.71 7.94 -6.31
N CYS A 5 1.12 6.78 -5.79
CA CYS A 5 0.23 5.84 -5.11
C CYS A 5 -0.46 6.49 -3.90
N ILE A 6 0.29 7.24 -3.09
CA ILE A 6 -0.26 7.96 -1.94
C ILE A 6 -1.31 9.00 -2.40
N LEU A 7 -1.03 9.76 -3.47
CA LEU A 7 -2.01 10.71 -4.02
C LEU A 7 -3.25 10.05 -4.62
N LEU A 8 -3.12 8.83 -5.14
CA LEU A 8 -4.25 8.04 -5.65
C LEU A 8 -5.13 7.47 -4.54
N GLY A 9 -4.63 7.47 -3.29
CA GLY A 9 -5.24 6.82 -2.14
C GLY A 9 -4.56 5.48 -1.86
N CYS A 10 -4.15 5.28 -0.60
CA CYS A 10 -3.62 4.03 -0.08
C CYS A 10 -4.20 3.78 1.32
N ASP A 11 -3.99 2.59 1.86
CA ASP A 11 -4.60 2.19 3.15
C ASP A 11 -3.90 2.79 4.38
N TYR A 12 -2.78 3.50 4.20
CA TYR A 12 -1.90 3.94 5.30
C TYR A 12 -2.07 5.42 5.68
N CYS A 13 -2.79 6.20 4.88
CA CYS A 13 -3.05 7.61 5.13
C CYS A 13 -4.23 8.12 4.29
N ASP A 14 -4.72 9.32 4.60
CA ASP A 14 -5.76 9.99 3.81
C ASP A 14 -5.28 10.36 2.38
N THR A 15 -6.11 11.08 1.63
CA THR A 15 -5.76 11.66 0.33
C THR A 15 -6.25 13.10 0.20
N ILE A 16 -5.71 13.85 -0.76
CA ILE A 16 -6.11 15.23 -1.05
C ILE A 16 -7.45 15.21 -1.79
N LYS A 17 -8.50 15.73 -1.14
CA LYS A 17 -9.84 15.78 -1.71
C LYS A 17 -9.85 16.61 -3.01
N GLY A 18 -10.44 16.04 -4.06
CA GLY A 18 -10.52 16.67 -5.38
C GLY A 18 -9.34 16.39 -6.31
N ILE A 19 -8.33 15.64 -5.88
CA ILE A 19 -7.29 15.10 -6.75
C ILE A 19 -7.67 13.67 -7.16
N GLY A 20 -8.07 13.48 -8.42
CA GLY A 20 -8.28 12.16 -9.03
C GLY A 20 -7.06 11.67 -9.81
N GLN A 21 -7.18 10.51 -10.47
CA GLN A 21 -6.02 9.80 -11.02
C GLN A 21 -5.25 10.59 -12.08
N LYS A 22 -5.96 11.21 -13.03
CA LYS A 22 -5.35 12.04 -14.07
C LYS A 22 -4.58 13.22 -13.46
N ARG A 23 -5.20 13.91 -12.50
CA ARG A 23 -4.59 15.09 -11.89
C ARG A 23 -3.38 14.73 -11.02
N ALA A 24 -3.45 13.63 -10.27
CA ALA A 24 -2.33 13.10 -9.51
C ALA A 24 -1.12 12.81 -10.41
N LEU A 25 -1.36 12.16 -11.56
CA LEU A 25 -0.31 11.87 -12.54
C LEU A 25 0.32 13.14 -13.12
N ASP A 26 -0.50 14.12 -13.50
CA ASP A 26 0.00 15.41 -14.02
C ASP A 26 0.87 16.14 -12.98
N LEU A 27 0.41 16.20 -11.73
CA LEU A 27 1.13 16.83 -10.63
C LEU A 27 2.47 16.15 -10.34
N ILE A 28 2.50 14.80 -10.33
CA ILE A 28 3.75 14.06 -10.12
C ILE A 28 4.72 14.21 -11.29
N LYS A 29 4.22 14.24 -12.53
CA LYS A 29 5.08 14.51 -13.70
C LYS A 29 5.71 15.90 -13.63
N GLN A 30 4.95 16.89 -13.18
CA GLN A 30 5.40 18.28 -13.09
C GLN A 30 6.33 18.54 -11.90
N TYR A 31 5.95 18.08 -10.69
CA TYR A 31 6.59 18.48 -9.43
C TYR A 31 7.37 17.36 -8.73
N ARG A 32 7.29 16.12 -9.24
CA ARG A 32 8.05 14.92 -8.81
C ARG A 32 7.73 14.34 -7.44
N ASN A 33 7.42 15.15 -6.43
CA ASN A 33 7.13 14.70 -5.07
C ASN A 33 6.00 15.50 -4.41
N ILE A 34 5.42 14.93 -3.34
CA ILE A 34 4.29 15.51 -2.61
C ILE A 34 4.64 16.87 -2.01
N GLU A 35 5.82 17.04 -1.43
CA GLU A 35 6.25 18.29 -0.78
C GLU A 35 6.26 19.46 -1.77
N THR A 36 6.75 19.24 -2.99
CA THR A 36 6.78 20.26 -4.04
C THR A 36 5.38 20.51 -4.58
N ILE A 37 4.53 19.48 -4.66
CA ILE A 37 3.10 19.65 -5.00
C ILE A 37 2.43 20.55 -3.97
N LEU A 38 2.61 20.28 -2.67
CA LEU A 38 2.00 21.05 -1.56
C LEU A 38 2.43 22.52 -1.53
N LYS A 39 3.62 22.85 -2.05
CA LYS A 39 4.10 24.23 -2.21
C LYS A 39 3.45 24.97 -3.39
N ASN A 40 3.04 24.26 -4.45
CA ASN A 40 2.60 24.86 -5.72
C ASN A 40 1.11 24.66 -6.04
N ILE A 41 0.41 23.87 -5.23
CA ILE A 41 -1.02 23.58 -5.38
C ILE A 41 -1.90 24.74 -4.90
N ASP A 42 -3.01 24.97 -5.59
CA ASP A 42 -4.07 25.88 -5.15
C ASP A 42 -4.83 25.31 -3.95
N LYS A 43 -4.45 25.75 -2.75
CA LYS A 43 -5.06 25.33 -1.48
C LYS A 43 -6.50 25.80 -1.29
N LYS A 44 -7.02 26.72 -2.12
CA LYS A 44 -8.44 27.09 -2.10
C LYS A 44 -9.28 26.06 -2.85
N LYS A 45 -8.71 25.45 -3.89
CA LYS A 45 -9.37 24.42 -4.70
C LYS A 45 -9.26 23.03 -4.10
N TYR A 46 -8.13 22.71 -3.48
CA TYR A 46 -7.84 21.38 -2.97
C TYR A 46 -7.67 21.40 -1.44
N THR A 47 -8.46 20.58 -0.76
CA THR A 47 -8.39 20.42 0.69
C THR A 47 -7.36 19.36 1.02
N ILE A 48 -6.29 19.78 1.68
CA ILE A 48 -5.25 18.89 2.22
C ILE A 48 -5.74 18.42 3.60
N PRO A 49 -5.70 17.11 3.91
CA PRO A 49 -6.03 16.62 5.25
C PRO A 49 -5.13 17.23 6.32
N ASP A 50 -5.71 17.55 7.48
CA ASP A 50 -4.93 17.87 8.67
C ASP A 50 -4.23 16.59 9.15
N GLU A 51 -2.98 16.72 9.63
CA GLU A 51 -2.16 15.57 10.06
C GLU A 51 -2.10 14.40 9.04
N TRP A 52 -2.05 14.72 7.74
CA TRP A 52 -2.16 13.74 6.64
C TRP A 52 -1.27 12.49 6.76
N GLY A 53 -0.09 12.55 7.40
CA GLY A 53 0.71 11.35 7.66
C GLY A 53 1.37 10.71 6.43
N PHE A 54 1.42 11.42 5.29
CA PHE A 54 1.93 10.87 4.04
C PHE A 54 3.43 10.51 4.10
N GLU A 55 4.20 11.18 4.95
CA GLU A 55 5.63 10.91 5.14
C GLU A 55 5.84 9.53 5.78
N GLN A 56 5.04 9.20 6.79
CA GLN A 56 5.04 7.91 7.47
C GLN A 56 4.60 6.79 6.52
N ALA A 57 3.54 7.01 5.75
CA ALA A 57 3.11 6.07 4.71
C ALA A 57 4.23 5.84 3.69
N ARG A 58 4.96 6.90 3.28
CA ARG A 58 6.09 6.77 2.36
C ARG A 58 7.25 5.95 2.95
N VAL A 59 7.55 6.13 4.23
CA VAL A 59 8.55 5.30 4.94
C VAL A 59 8.11 3.85 4.93
N LEU A 60 6.87 3.55 5.30
CA LEU A 60 6.34 2.19 5.30
C LEU A 60 6.44 1.49 3.93
N PHE A 61 6.19 2.23 2.84
CA PHE A 61 6.37 1.69 1.48
C PHE A 61 7.82 1.41 1.09
N LYS A 62 8.79 2.16 1.65
CA LYS A 62 10.21 2.03 1.30
C LYS A 62 10.96 1.07 2.21
N GLU A 63 10.59 1.06 3.48
CA GLU A 63 11.19 0.31 4.56
C GLU A 63 10.10 -0.51 5.26
N PRO A 64 9.38 -1.39 4.52
CA PRO A 64 8.42 -2.27 5.15
C PRO A 64 9.16 -3.27 6.05
N ASP A 65 8.54 -3.62 7.17
CA ASP A 65 9.02 -4.71 8.01
C ASP A 65 8.82 -6.05 7.28
N VAL A 66 9.90 -6.58 6.72
CA VAL A 66 9.89 -7.81 5.91
C VAL A 66 10.98 -8.75 6.38
N LEU A 67 10.72 -10.05 6.22
CA LEU A 67 11.73 -11.07 6.46
C LEU A 67 12.90 -10.90 5.47
N PRO A 68 14.15 -11.15 5.91
CA PRO A 68 15.29 -11.25 5.00
C PRO A 68 15.03 -12.30 3.92
N ASN A 69 15.55 -12.05 2.71
CA ASN A 69 15.30 -12.91 1.55
C ASN A 69 15.89 -14.32 1.68
N ASP A 70 16.87 -14.51 2.56
CA ASP A 70 17.58 -15.75 2.84
C ASP A 70 17.19 -16.37 4.19
N ALA A 71 16.27 -15.75 4.93
CA ALA A 71 15.80 -16.26 6.21
C ALA A 71 14.87 -17.49 6.07
N VAL A 72 14.37 -17.77 4.87
CA VAL A 72 13.40 -18.85 4.61
C VAL A 72 13.90 -19.77 3.50
N ASP A 73 13.96 -21.06 3.79
CA ASP A 73 14.23 -22.12 2.83
C ASP A 73 12.89 -22.69 2.31
N LEU A 74 12.47 -22.25 1.13
CA LEU A 74 11.21 -22.68 0.52
C LEU A 74 11.35 -24.09 -0.08
N LYS A 75 10.64 -25.05 0.50
CA LYS A 75 10.57 -26.44 0.03
C LYS A 75 9.14 -26.87 -0.22
N TRP A 76 8.90 -27.48 -1.38
CA TRP A 76 7.66 -28.16 -1.69
C TRP A 76 7.85 -29.66 -1.40
N THR A 77 6.94 -30.23 -0.63
CA THR A 77 6.91 -31.66 -0.27
C THR A 77 5.55 -32.25 -0.61
N GLU A 78 5.47 -33.58 -0.68
CA GLU A 78 4.18 -34.26 -0.82
C GLU A 78 3.23 -33.92 0.35
N PRO A 79 1.92 -33.76 0.09
CA PRO A 79 0.95 -33.45 1.12
C PRO A 79 0.71 -34.67 2.04
N ASP A 80 0.37 -34.39 3.29
CA ASP A 80 -0.13 -35.42 4.21
C ASP A 80 -1.64 -35.59 4.00
N GLU A 81 -2.01 -36.55 3.14
CA GLU A 81 -3.40 -36.78 2.75
C GLU A 81 -4.29 -37.17 3.94
N GLU A 82 -3.79 -38.02 4.84
CA GLU A 82 -4.55 -38.47 6.01
C GLU A 82 -4.84 -37.31 6.96
N ALA A 83 -3.82 -36.49 7.26
CA ALA A 83 -3.98 -35.31 8.11
C ALA A 83 -4.90 -34.25 7.46
N LEU A 84 -4.80 -34.09 6.14
CA LEU A 84 -5.68 -33.17 5.40
C LEU A 84 -7.14 -33.61 5.46
N ILE A 85 -7.45 -34.90 5.25
CA ILE A 85 -8.83 -35.41 5.36
C ILE A 85 -9.33 -35.26 6.80
N ALA A 86 -8.50 -35.60 7.79
CA ALA A 86 -8.86 -35.46 9.20
C ALA A 86 -9.23 -34.01 9.56
N TYR A 87 -8.46 -33.03 9.10
CA TYR A 87 -8.74 -31.62 9.37
C TYR A 87 -9.90 -31.09 8.52
N MET A 88 -9.85 -31.27 7.20
CA MET A 88 -10.78 -30.62 6.28
C MET A 88 -12.17 -31.28 6.31
N VAL A 89 -12.24 -32.61 6.26
CA VAL A 89 -13.53 -33.34 6.18
C VAL A 89 -14.08 -33.57 7.57
N ASN A 90 -13.30 -34.19 8.45
CA ASN A 90 -13.83 -34.66 9.74
C ASN A 90 -14.03 -33.50 10.74
N ASP A 91 -13.13 -32.50 10.78
CA ASP A 91 -13.26 -31.34 11.69
C ASP A 91 -13.98 -30.15 11.03
N LYS A 92 -13.59 -29.78 9.80
CA LYS A 92 -14.16 -28.59 9.12
C LYS A 92 -15.37 -28.88 8.23
N GLY A 93 -15.77 -30.14 8.04
CA GLY A 93 -17.01 -30.51 7.35
C GLY A 93 -17.01 -30.31 5.83
N PHE A 94 -15.83 -30.22 5.22
CA PHE A 94 -15.71 -30.17 3.76
C PHE A 94 -16.02 -31.55 3.14
N THR A 95 -16.47 -31.57 1.89
CA THR A 95 -16.77 -32.79 1.09
C THR A 95 -15.88 -32.91 -0.12
#